data_AF-K1USM3-F1
#
_entry.id   AF-K1USM3-F1
#
_cell.length_a   1.000
_cell.length_b   1.000
_cell.length_c   1.000
_cell.angle_alpha   90.00
_cell.angle_beta   90.00
_cell.angle_gamma   90.00
#
_symmetry.space_group_name_H-M   'P 1'
#
loop_
_entity.id
_entity.type
_entity.pdbx_description
1 polymer ?
#
loop_
_entity_poly.entity_id
_entity_poly.type
_entity_poly.pdbx_seq_one_letter_code
_entity_poly.pdbx_strand_id
1 'polypeptide(L)'
;MARVDGGSGRILSAHVSLGSWPIFAYGTEEQKQKYLVPLAKGEKIGAFGLTEPNAGSDAGGTETTALDKGDYYLLNGGKIFITNAPKADTYVVFAVTTPDIGTRGISAFIVEKGWKGFEFGDHYDK
;
A
#
# COMPACT_ATOMS: atom_id res chain seq x y z
N MET A 1 3.91 -21.52 -9.70
CA MET A 1 2.56 -20.93 -9.91
C MET A 1 2.47 -20.20 -11.24
N ALA A 2 3.28 -19.16 -11.50
CA ALA A 2 3.20 -18.36 -12.73
C ALA A 2 3.37 -19.14 -14.05
N ARG A 3 4.04 -20.31 -14.04
CA ARG A 3 4.15 -21.20 -15.21
C ARG A 3 2.83 -21.83 -15.68
N VAL A 4 1.79 -21.81 -14.84
CA VAL A 4 0.46 -22.40 -15.12
C VAL A 4 -0.60 -21.30 -15.09
N ASP A 5 -0.59 -20.45 -14.07
CA ASP A 5 -1.49 -19.30 -13.97
C ASP A 5 -0.70 -18.05 -13.53
N GLY A 6 -0.62 -17.08 -14.44
CA GLY A 6 0.04 -15.81 -14.21
C GLY A 6 -0.67 -14.96 -13.16
N GLY A 7 -2.00 -15.01 -13.07
CA GLY A 7 -2.81 -14.24 -12.11
C GLY A 7 -2.49 -14.64 -10.68
N SER A 8 -2.60 -15.93 -10.36
CA SER A 8 -2.21 -16.46 -9.05
C SER A 8 -0.75 -16.14 -8.69
N GLY A 9 0.16 -16.19 -9.66
CA GLY A 9 1.56 -15.80 -9.47
C GLY A 9 1.72 -14.32 -9.08
N ARG A 10 0.96 -13.41 -9.71
CA ARG A 10 0.98 -11.97 -9.42
C ARG A 10 0.37 -11.65 -8.05
N ILE A 11 -0.73 -12.31 -7.69
CA ILE A 11 -1.36 -12.14 -6.38
C ILE A 11 -0.37 -12.49 -5.26
N LEU A 12 0.27 -13.65 -5.34
CA LEU A 12 1.26 -14.09 -4.35
C LEU A 12 2.47 -13.16 -4.31
N SER A 13 3.00 -12.79 -5.48
CA SER A 13 4.15 -11.88 -5.58
C SER A 13 3.84 -10.53 -4.94
N ALA A 14 2.70 -9.92 -5.26
CA ALA A 14 2.29 -8.65 -4.67
C ALA A 14 2.06 -8.76 -3.15
N HIS A 15 1.41 -9.83 -2.69
CA HIS A 15 1.21 -10.08 -1.27
C HIS A 15 2.54 -10.16 -0.52
N VAL A 16 3.46 -11.03 -0.94
CA VAL A 16 4.71 -11.28 -0.20
C VAL A 16 5.69 -10.12 -0.35
N SER A 17 6.03 -9.77 -1.60
CA SER A 17 7.15 -8.86 -1.88
C SER A 17 6.79 -7.39 -1.73
N LEU A 18 5.52 -7.01 -1.91
CA LEU A 18 5.11 -5.61 -1.86
C LEU A 18 4.26 -5.30 -0.63
N GLY A 19 3.33 -6.18 -0.25
CA GLY A 19 2.48 -5.98 0.93
C GLY A 19 3.18 -6.31 2.24
N SER A 20 3.80 -7.49 2.33
CA SER A 20 4.36 -8.02 3.59
C SER A 20 5.80 -7.55 3.84
N TRP A 21 6.64 -7.52 2.80
CA TRP A 21 8.06 -7.25 2.97
C TRP A 21 8.38 -5.87 3.56
N PRO A 22 7.74 -4.74 3.16
CA PRO A 22 8.03 -3.45 3.77
C PRO A 22 7.74 -3.41 5.27
N ILE A 23 6.68 -4.11 5.72
CA ILE A 23 6.34 -4.23 7.15
C ILE A 23 7.39 -5.07 7.87
N PHE A 24 7.86 -6.17 7.26
CA PHE A 24 8.94 -6.97 7.82
C PHE A 24 10.26 -6.19 7.94
N ALA A 25 10.64 -5.46 6.89
CA ALA A 25 11.92 -4.76 6.81
C ALA A 25 11.98 -3.51 7.68
N TYR A 26 10.88 -2.75 7.77
CA TYR A 26 10.88 -1.40 8.37
C TYR A 26 9.86 -1.19 9.48
N GLY A 27 8.94 -2.14 9.71
CA GLY A 27 7.97 -2.03 10.78
C GLY A 27 8.58 -2.22 12.16
N THR A 28 7.96 -1.64 13.19
CA THR A 28 8.27 -1.97 14.58
C THR A 28 7.81 -3.39 14.93
N GLU A 29 8.25 -3.93 16.06
CA GLU A 29 7.80 -5.25 16.50
C GLU A 29 6.27 -5.29 16.70
N GLU A 30 5.68 -4.23 17.24
CA GLU A 30 4.23 -4.12 17.41
C GLU A 30 3.51 -4.14 16.05
N GLN A 31 4.04 -3.43 15.06
CA GLN A 31 3.49 -3.44 13.70
C GLN A 31 3.65 -4.81 13.03
N LYS A 32 4.77 -5.51 13.23
CA LYS A 32 4.96 -6.86 12.72
C LYS A 32 3.97 -7.83 13.35
N GLN A 33 3.80 -7.81 14.67
CA GLN A 33 2.82 -8.67 15.34
C GLN A 33 1.39 -8.38 14.87
N LYS A 34 1.02 -7.10 14.74
CA LYS A 34 -0.34 -6.71 14.34
C LYS A 34 -0.64 -7.00 12.86
N TYR A 35 0.30 -6.74 11.96
CA TYR A 35 0.06 -6.74 10.51
C TYR A 35 0.80 -7.85 9.77
N LEU A 36 2.08 -8.07 10.05
CA LEU A 36 2.88 -9.05 9.32
C LEU A 36 2.48 -10.49 9.66
N VAL A 37 2.21 -10.80 10.93
CA VAL A 37 1.88 -12.17 11.33
C VAL A 37 0.61 -12.69 10.63
N PRO A 38 -0.53 -11.96 10.60
CA PRO A 38 -1.70 -12.40 9.83
C PRO A 38 -1.44 -12.55 8.34
N LEU A 39 -0.61 -11.66 7.75
CA LEU A 39 -0.22 -11.76 6.34
C LEU A 39 0.60 -13.04 6.10
N ALA A 40 1.60 -13.32 6.94
CA ALA A 40 2.47 -14.49 6.82
C ALA A 40 1.72 -15.81 7.00
N LYS A 41 0.65 -15.82 7.81
CA LYS A 41 -0.26 -16.97 7.97
C LYS A 41 -1.24 -17.15 6.81
N GLY A 42 -1.35 -16.16 5.91
CA GLY A 42 -2.34 -16.14 4.83
C GLY A 42 -3.77 -15.85 5.31
N GLU A 43 -3.94 -15.36 6.54
CA GLU A 43 -5.25 -14.98 7.10
C GLU A 43 -5.74 -13.64 6.53
N LYS A 44 -4.81 -12.79 6.06
CA LYS A 44 -5.06 -11.51 5.41
C LYS A 44 -4.27 -11.37 4.12
N ILE A 45 -4.71 -10.50 3.22
CA ILE A 45 -4.01 -10.21 1.95
C ILE A 45 -3.39 -8.79 2.00
N GLY A 46 -2.13 -8.69 1.55
CA GLY A 46 -1.39 -7.43 1.44
C GLY A 46 -1.44 -6.82 0.05
N ALA A 47 -1.39 -5.48 -0.01
CA ALA A 47 -1.29 -4.67 -1.22
C ALA A 47 -0.35 -3.48 -1.02
N PHE A 48 0.03 -2.82 -2.12
CA PHE A 48 1.04 -1.76 -2.14
C PHE A 48 0.59 -0.59 -3.00
N GLY A 49 0.33 0.54 -2.37
CA GLY A 49 -0.22 1.77 -2.95
C GLY A 49 0.86 2.82 -3.22
N LEU A 50 1.55 2.71 -4.35
CA LEU A 50 2.56 3.68 -4.79
C LEU A 50 2.07 4.52 -5.97
N THR A 51 1.70 3.86 -7.06
CA THR A 51 1.38 4.45 -8.35
C THR A 51 0.16 5.38 -8.31
N GLU A 52 0.28 6.51 -9.01
CA GLU A 52 -0.76 7.51 -9.23
C GLU A 52 -0.93 7.80 -10.74
N PRO A 53 -2.04 8.43 -11.18
CA PRO A 53 -2.24 8.78 -12.58
C PRO A 53 -1.10 9.63 -13.19
N ASN A 54 -0.56 10.55 -12.39
CA ASN A 54 0.56 11.42 -12.73
C ASN A 54 1.94 10.80 -12.39
N ALA A 55 1.99 9.81 -11.48
CA ALA A 55 3.23 9.27 -10.92
C ALA A 55 3.34 7.74 -11.11
N GLY A 56 3.91 7.33 -12.25
CA GLY A 56 4.17 5.94 -12.62
C GLY A 56 5.66 5.61 -12.60
N SER A 57 6.32 5.77 -13.75
CA SER A 57 7.78 5.60 -13.84
C SER A 57 8.55 6.61 -12.98
N ASP A 58 8.03 7.83 -12.85
CA ASP A 58 8.48 8.82 -11.89
C ASP A 58 7.66 8.73 -10.59
N ALA A 59 7.88 7.66 -9.83
CA ALA A 59 7.14 7.42 -8.58
C ALA A 59 7.39 8.47 -7.49
N GLY A 60 8.47 9.26 -7.62
CA GLY A 60 8.77 10.36 -6.70
C GLY A 60 7.81 11.54 -6.84
N GLY A 61 7.12 11.66 -7.98
CA GLY A 61 6.10 12.68 -8.24
C GLY A 61 4.73 12.40 -7.61
N THR A 62 4.64 11.58 -6.57
CA THR A 62 3.39 11.30 -5.85
C THR A 62 2.81 12.58 -5.23
N GLU A 63 1.50 12.79 -5.40
CA GLU A 63 0.75 13.93 -4.90
C GLU A 63 -0.20 13.58 -3.76
N THR A 64 -0.43 12.28 -3.47
CA THR A 64 -1.14 11.88 -2.25
C THR A 64 -0.44 12.47 -1.03
N THR A 65 -1.18 13.19 -0.19
CA THR A 65 -0.67 13.87 1.01
C THR A 65 -1.01 13.07 2.27
N ALA A 66 -0.18 13.20 3.30
CA ALA A 66 -0.46 12.73 4.65
C ALA A 66 -0.17 13.86 5.63
N LEU A 67 -1.24 14.47 6.15
CA LEU A 67 -1.14 15.58 7.10
C LEU A 67 -1.24 15.06 8.53
N ASP A 68 -0.24 15.36 9.36
CA ASP A 68 -0.27 15.05 10.79
C ASP A 68 -1.38 15.86 11.49
N LYS A 69 -2.28 15.16 12.19
CA LYS A 69 -3.35 15.74 13.01
C LYS A 69 -3.14 15.50 14.51
N GLY A 70 -1.97 15.01 14.90
CA GLY A 70 -1.57 14.72 16.27
C GLY A 70 -1.79 13.26 16.65
N ASP A 71 -3.06 12.82 16.69
CA ASP A 71 -3.44 11.45 17.04
C ASP A 71 -3.62 10.53 15.83
N TYR A 72 -3.75 11.10 14.63
CA TYR A 72 -3.81 10.38 13.36
C TYR A 72 -3.16 11.18 12.23
N TYR A 73 -2.90 10.50 11.11
CA TYR A 73 -2.57 11.14 9.84
C TYR A 73 -3.81 11.17 8.95
N LEU A 74 -4.11 12.34 8.37
CA LEU A 74 -5.14 12.49 7.35
C LEU A 74 -4.51 12.30 5.97
N LEU A 75 -4.79 11.17 5.34
CA LEU A 75 -4.36 10.89 3.97
C LEU A 75 -5.40 11.43 2.98
N ASN A 76 -4.96 12.18 1.97
CA ASN A 76 -5.81 12.66 0.87
C ASN A 76 -5.11 12.47 -0.47
N GLY A 77 -5.76 11.78 -1.39
CA GLY A 77 -5.24 11.48 -2.72
C GLY A 77 -5.89 10.22 -3.29
N GLY A 78 -5.28 9.67 -4.33
CA GLY A 78 -5.75 8.45 -4.97
C GLY A 78 -4.59 7.65 -5.54
N LYS A 79 -4.71 6.32 -5.49
CA LYS A 79 -3.74 5.38 -6.07
C LYS A 79 -4.41 4.57 -7.17
N ILE A 80 -3.65 4.18 -8.19
CA ILE A 80 -4.18 3.41 -9.33
C ILE A 80 -3.33 2.19 -9.64
N PHE A 81 -3.93 1.19 -10.29
CA PHE A 81 -3.30 -0.09 -10.66
C PHE A 81 -2.74 -0.89 -9.48
N ILE A 82 -3.43 -0.80 -8.33
CA ILE A 82 -3.01 -1.47 -7.10
C ILE A 82 -3.40 -2.94 -7.15
N THR A 83 -2.41 -3.81 -7.37
CA THR A 83 -2.62 -5.26 -7.36
C THR A 83 -3.18 -5.70 -6.01
N ASN A 84 -4.10 -6.67 -6.04
CA ASN A 84 -4.91 -7.17 -4.92
C ASN A 84 -6.00 -6.21 -4.40
N ALA A 85 -6.05 -4.94 -4.81
CA ALA A 85 -7.22 -4.09 -4.51
C ALA A 85 -8.45 -4.55 -5.33
N PRO A 86 -9.67 -4.50 -4.79
CA PRO A 86 -10.05 -4.10 -3.43
C PRO A 86 -10.08 -5.28 -2.42
N LYS A 87 -9.53 -6.44 -2.79
CA LYS A 87 -9.59 -7.68 -1.99
C LYS A 87 -8.59 -7.72 -0.84
N ALA A 88 -7.49 -6.97 -0.90
CA ALA A 88 -6.52 -6.87 0.18
C ALA A 88 -7.11 -6.22 1.44
N ASP A 89 -6.57 -6.62 2.59
CA ASP A 89 -6.95 -6.16 3.93
C ASP A 89 -5.98 -5.11 4.47
N THR A 90 -4.69 -5.25 4.13
CA THR A 90 -3.61 -4.36 4.57
C THR A 90 -2.91 -3.76 3.36
N TYR A 91 -2.73 -2.44 3.37
CA TYR A 91 -2.10 -1.68 2.30
C TYR A 91 -0.89 -0.92 2.84
N VAL A 92 0.24 -1.00 2.15
CA VAL A 92 1.36 -0.08 2.37
C VAL A 92 1.22 1.07 1.37
N VAL A 93 0.86 2.26 1.83
CA VAL A 93 0.55 3.44 1.00
C VAL A 93 1.62 4.51 1.16
N PHE A 94 2.06 5.11 0.05
CA PHE A 94 3.05 6.18 0.04
C PHE A 94 2.37 7.53 -0.13
N ALA A 95 2.77 8.49 0.71
CA ALA A 95 2.21 9.83 0.69
C ALA A 95 3.24 10.88 1.13
N VAL A 96 3.09 12.10 0.64
CA VAL A 96 3.92 13.26 0.98
C VAL A 96 3.55 13.76 2.37
N THR A 97 4.51 13.73 3.29
CA THR A 97 4.41 14.34 4.63
C THR A 97 5.14 15.68 4.69
N THR A 98 6.23 15.82 3.93
CA THR A 98 6.98 17.08 3.85
C THR A 98 7.13 17.50 2.39
N PRO A 99 6.40 18.52 1.93
CA PRO A 99 6.51 18.98 0.54
C PRO A 99 7.88 19.61 0.26
N ASP A 100 8.18 19.80 -1.04
CA ASP A 100 9.33 20.57 -1.55
C ASP A 100 10.74 20.02 -1.24
N ILE A 101 10.86 18.81 -0.67
CA ILE A 101 12.15 18.13 -0.45
C ILE A 101 12.34 16.85 -1.28
N GLY A 102 11.50 16.68 -2.30
CA GLY A 102 11.50 15.54 -3.22
C GLY A 102 11.16 14.23 -2.52
N THR A 103 11.79 13.13 -2.94
CA THR A 103 11.52 11.79 -2.40
C THR A 103 11.77 11.64 -0.90
N ARG A 104 12.60 12.50 -0.30
CA ARG A 104 12.82 12.55 1.15
C ARG A 104 11.60 13.03 1.94
N GLY A 105 10.65 13.65 1.25
CA GLY A 105 9.38 14.12 1.80
C GLY A 105 8.26 13.09 1.80
N ILE A 106 8.53 11.89 1.28
CA ILE A 106 7.55 10.81 1.15
C ILE A 106 7.71 9.85 2.32
N SER A 107 6.58 9.52 2.96
CA SER A 107 6.50 8.51 4.02
C SER A 107 5.61 7.35 3.59
N ALA A 108 5.81 6.20 4.23
CA ALA A 108 4.98 5.00 4.03
C ALA A 108 4.05 4.78 5.22
N PHE A 109 2.82 4.37 4.94
CA PHE A 109 1.76 4.17 5.92
C PHE A 109 1.15 2.79 5.77
N ILE A 110 0.90 2.11 6.89
CA ILE A 110 0.08 0.89 6.92
C ILE A 110 -1.38 1.33 7.06
N VAL A 111 -2.21 1.00 6.08
CA VAL A 111 -3.64 1.35 6.01
C VAL A 111 -4.48 0.08 6.01
N GLU A 112 -5.50 0.01 6.86
CA GLU A 112 -6.42 -1.13 6.90
C GLU A 112 -7.66 -0.85 6.05
N LYS A 113 -8.12 -1.88 5.33
CA LYS A 113 -9.41 -1.85 4.67
C LYS A 113 -10.53 -1.56 5.66
N GLY A 114 -11.43 -0.65 5.30
CA GLY A 114 -12.58 -0.26 6.11
C GLY A 114 -12.33 0.94 7.03
N TRP A 115 -11.12 1.50 7.04
CA TRP A 115 -10.89 2.81 7.66
C TRP A 115 -11.76 3.88 6.98
N LYS A 116 -12.28 4.82 7.79
CA LYS A 116 -13.17 5.88 7.32
C LYS A 116 -12.47 6.71 6.22
N GLY A 117 -13.13 6.86 5.08
CA GLY A 117 -12.61 7.62 3.93
C GLY A 117 -11.62 6.84 3.05
N PHE A 118 -11.27 5.59 3.39
CA PHE A 118 -10.51 4.73 2.50
C PHE A 118 -11.45 3.91 1.63
N GLU A 119 -11.67 4.40 0.41
CA GLU A 119 -12.63 3.86 -0.55
C GLU A 119 -11.92 3.31 -1.80
N PHE A 120 -12.61 2.44 -2.53
CA PHE A 120 -12.08 1.83 -3.75
C PHE A 120 -12.88 2.31 -4.95
N GLY A 121 -12.18 2.74 -5.99
CA GLY A 121 -12.78 3.05 -7.28
C GLY A 121 -13.21 1.80 -8.05
N ASP A 122 -13.70 2.01 -9.27
CA ASP A 122 -14.19 0.95 -10.13
C ASP A 122 -13.11 -0.09 -10.47
N HIS A 123 -13.56 -1.33 -10.71
CA HIS A 123 -12.67 -2.38 -11.17
C HIS A 123 -12.15 -2.04 -12.57
N TYR A 124 -10.82 -2.06 -12.73
CA TYR A 124 -10.19 -1.88 -14.02
C TYR A 124 -10.28 -3.20 -14.80
N ASP A 125 -11.06 -3.24 -15.88
CA ASP A 125 -11.15 -4.41 -16.77
C ASP A 125 -9.89 -4.53 -17.66
N LYS A 126 -9.28 -5.72 -17.66
CA LYS A 126 -8.19 -6.14 -18.56
C LYS A 126 -8.49 -7.48 -19.20
#